data_AF-A0A0A7ED19-F1
#
_entry.id   AF-A0A0A7ED19-F1
#
_cell.length_a   1.000
_cell.length_b   1.000
_cell.length_c   1.000
_cell.angle_alpha   90.00
_cell.angle_beta   90.00
_cell.angle_gamma   90.00
#
_symmetry.space_group_name_H-M   'P 1'
#
loop_
_entity.id
_entity.type
_entity.pdbx_description
1 polymer ?
#
loop_
_entity_poly.entity_id
_entity_poly.type
_entity_poly.pdbx_seq_one_letter_code
_entity_poly.pdbx_strand_id
1 'polypeptide(L)'
;MTKKTPFERYQAYVTTLKSSGEKFPCNNFGDINFTIVAKECGNRRQWFSENSNKIMENTNKKLSQIIQEDAKTVGTSQNTPKNLESVLNNISEKVKKENSRLLKSLEQATAEIEKLRAQVEELEFKVSNIQQESDERYKEMSENGRSFSYAEP
;
A
#
# COMPACT_ATOMS: atom_id res chain seq x y z
N MET A 1 15.31 -10.96 50.04
CA MET A 1 15.61 -10.16 48.83
C MET A 1 14.37 -9.34 48.50
N THR A 2 14.43 -8.02 48.66
CA THR A 2 13.34 -7.12 48.29
C THR A 2 13.17 -7.11 46.77
N LYS A 3 11.94 -7.27 46.28
CA LYS A 3 11.67 -7.23 44.84
C LYS A 3 11.84 -5.79 44.36
N LYS A 4 12.76 -5.56 43.41
CA LYS A 4 12.95 -4.24 42.80
C LYS A 4 11.64 -3.74 42.19
N THR A 5 11.33 -2.46 42.34
CA THR A 5 10.17 -1.84 41.68
C THR A 5 10.38 -1.78 40.16
N PRO A 6 9.30 -1.65 39.36
CA PRO A 6 9.45 -1.46 37.92
C PRO A 6 10.33 -0.26 37.54
N PHE A 7 10.28 0.82 38.33
CA PHE A 7 11.10 2.00 38.09
C PHE A 7 12.59 1.72 38.39
N GLU A 8 12.90 1.07 39.51
CA GLU A 8 14.27 0.67 39.84
C GLU A 8 14.88 -0.28 38.79
N ARG A 9 14.07 -1.18 38.22
CA ARG A 9 14.52 -2.04 37.13
C ARG A 9 14.84 -1.26 35.86
N TYR A 10 14.00 -0.28 35.52
CA TYR A 10 14.26 0.62 34.40
C TYR A 10 15.55 1.44 34.65
N GLN A 11 15.72 2.01 35.84
CA GLN A 11 16.94 2.77 36.18
C GLN A 11 18.20 1.91 36.08
N ALA A 12 18.16 0.67 36.58
CA ALA A 12 19.27 -0.27 36.46
C ALA A 12 19.62 -0.53 34.99
N TYR A 13 18.61 -0.71 34.14
CA TYR A 13 18.81 -0.88 32.69
C TYR A 13 19.45 0.37 32.05
N VAL A 14 19.03 1.57 32.41
CA VAL A 14 19.65 2.80 31.92
C VAL A 14 21.11 2.90 32.38
N THR A 15 21.40 2.53 33.63
CA THR A 15 22.78 2.49 34.13
C THR A 15 23.64 1.51 33.33
N THR A 16 23.11 0.33 32.99
CA THR A 16 23.84 -0.64 32.16
C THR A 16 24.09 -0.13 30.74
N LEU A 17 23.14 0.59 30.14
CA LEU A 17 23.35 1.24 28.84
C LEU A 17 24.45 2.31 28.93
N LYS A 18 24.41 3.16 29.97
CA LYS A 18 25.43 4.19 30.21
C LYS A 18 26.83 3.59 30.40
N SER A 19 26.94 2.47 31.12
CA SER A 19 28.23 1.82 31.37
C SER A 19 28.78 1.05 30.17
N SER A 20 27.91 0.47 29.34
CA SER A 20 28.29 -0.28 28.15
C SER A 20 28.51 0.61 26.92
N GLY A 21 28.00 1.85 26.93
CA GLY A 21 27.97 2.72 25.77
C GLY A 21 26.91 2.33 24.74
N GLU A 22 26.02 1.39 25.09
CA GLU A 22 24.88 1.01 24.27
C GLU A 22 23.80 2.11 24.26
N LYS A 23 23.00 2.13 23.19
CA LYS A 23 21.97 3.15 22.98
C LYS A 23 20.58 2.57 23.18
N PHE A 24 19.58 3.43 23.38
CA PHE A 24 18.20 2.96 23.42
C PHE A 24 17.80 2.32 22.09
N PRO A 25 17.14 1.15 22.12
CA PRO A 25 16.59 0.54 20.91
C PRO A 25 15.48 1.44 20.36
N CYS A 26 15.47 1.65 19.05
CA CYS A 26 14.45 2.46 18.38
C CYS A 26 13.55 1.64 17.45
N ASN A 27 12.35 2.14 17.19
CA ASN A 27 11.46 1.64 16.15
C ASN A 27 11.90 2.19 14.77
N ASN A 28 11.18 1.82 13.71
CA ASN A 28 11.46 2.29 12.35
C ASN A 28 11.21 3.80 12.15
N PHE A 29 10.56 4.47 13.10
CA PHE A 29 10.25 5.90 13.08
C PHE A 29 11.22 6.73 13.93
N GLY A 30 12.17 6.09 14.63
CA GLY A 30 13.14 6.74 15.49
C GLY A 30 12.72 6.88 16.96
N ASP A 31 11.50 6.48 17.34
CA ASP A 31 11.07 6.48 18.74
C ASP A 31 11.64 5.28 19.50
N ILE A 32 11.76 5.41 20.82
CA ILE A 32 12.23 4.31 21.68
C ILE A 32 11.28 3.11 21.58
N ASN A 33 11.86 1.94 21.33
CA ASN A 33 11.14 0.68 21.27
C ASN A 33 10.92 0.13 22.69
N PHE A 34 9.83 0.58 23.33
CA PHE A 34 9.45 0.13 24.67
C PHE A 34 9.19 -1.38 24.78
N THR A 35 8.94 -2.09 23.67
CA THR A 35 8.80 -3.55 23.71
C THR A 35 10.14 -4.22 24.04
N ILE A 36 11.22 -3.77 23.41
CA ILE A 36 12.57 -4.27 23.68
C ILE A 36 13.02 -3.81 25.06
N VAL A 37 12.88 -2.52 25.37
CA VAL A 37 13.24 -1.99 26.70
C VAL A 37 12.53 -2.75 27.81
N ALA A 38 11.23 -3.01 27.68
CA ALA A 38 10.46 -3.77 28.66
C ALA A 38 11.02 -5.19 28.88
N LYS A 39 11.41 -5.87 27.81
CA LYS A 39 12.00 -7.22 27.88
C LYS A 39 13.34 -7.18 28.62
N GLU A 40 14.22 -6.24 28.27
CA GLU A 40 15.56 -6.13 28.85
C GLU A 40 15.53 -5.73 30.33
N CYS A 41 14.68 -4.77 30.71
CA CYS A 41 14.54 -4.37 32.12
C CYS A 41 13.56 -5.25 32.92
N GLY A 42 12.97 -6.30 32.33
CA GLY A 42 12.01 -7.18 33.01
C GLY A 42 10.72 -6.46 33.46
N ASN A 43 10.24 -5.51 32.66
CA ASN A 43 8.98 -4.79 32.86
C ASN A 43 7.91 -5.24 31.87
N ARG A 44 6.65 -4.89 32.17
CA ARG A 44 5.55 -4.99 31.19
C ARG A 44 5.60 -3.78 30.27
N ARG A 45 5.39 -3.97 28.97
CA ARG A 45 5.36 -2.87 27.99
C ARG A 45 4.35 -1.77 28.38
N GLN A 46 3.16 -2.16 28.86
CA GLN A 46 2.10 -1.23 29.25
C GLN A 46 2.47 -0.35 30.44
N TRP A 47 3.44 -0.77 31.26
CA TRP A 47 3.88 0.00 32.42
C TRP A 47 4.38 1.40 32.02
N PHE A 48 5.09 1.52 30.89
CA PHE A 48 5.60 2.80 30.40
C PHE A 48 4.47 3.78 30.04
N SER A 49 3.40 3.30 29.39
CA SER A 49 2.25 4.14 29.03
C SER A 49 1.38 4.48 30.26
N GLU A 50 1.09 3.49 31.11
CA GLU A 50 0.24 3.65 32.30
C GLU A 50 0.82 4.61 33.33
N ASN A 51 2.15 4.71 33.39
CA ASN A 51 2.86 5.50 34.38
C ASN A 51 3.56 6.72 33.77
N SER A 52 3.38 6.98 32.46
CA SER A 52 3.99 8.09 31.72
C SER A 52 3.83 9.45 32.41
N ASN A 53 2.64 9.72 32.95
CA ASN A 53 2.30 10.97 33.62
C ASN A 53 2.51 10.96 35.14
N LYS A 54 2.88 9.81 35.72
CA LYS A 54 3.10 9.70 37.17
C LYS A 54 4.47 10.24 37.54
N ILE A 55 4.52 10.93 38.67
CA ILE A 55 5.77 11.36 39.30
C ILE A 55 6.44 10.11 39.87
N MET A 56 7.67 9.85 39.44
CA MET A 56 8.43 8.71 39.95
C MET A 56 9.08 9.07 41.27
N GLU A 57 9.13 8.09 42.16
CA GLU A 57 9.70 8.23 43.50
C GLU A 57 11.13 8.79 43.40
N ASN A 58 11.48 9.70 44.31
CA ASN A 58 12.81 10.32 44.44
C ASN A 58 13.27 11.23 43.29
N THR A 59 12.46 11.52 42.28
CA THR A 59 12.89 12.34 41.12
C THR A 59 12.07 13.60 40.88
N ASN A 60 10.93 13.80 41.54
CA ASN A 60 10.01 14.94 41.33
C ASN A 60 9.64 15.20 39.85
N LYS A 61 9.89 14.22 38.96
CA LYS A 61 9.70 14.29 37.51
C LYS A 61 8.75 13.20 37.07
N LYS A 62 8.03 13.46 35.99
CA LYS A 62 7.19 12.46 35.33
C LYS A 62 8.05 11.40 34.66
N LEU A 63 7.57 10.16 34.59
CA LEU A 63 8.28 9.08 33.89
C LEU A 63 8.64 9.44 32.44
N SER A 64 7.73 10.11 31.72
CA SER A 64 7.98 10.55 30.35
C SER A 64 9.16 11.53 30.25
N GLN A 65 9.30 12.44 31.21
CA GLN A 65 10.41 13.38 31.26
C GLN A 65 11.74 12.67 31.57
N ILE A 66 11.71 11.72 32.50
CA ILE A 66 12.89 10.92 32.86
C ILE A 66 13.39 10.14 31.64
N ILE A 67 12.48 9.45 30.94
CA ILE A 67 12.82 8.69 29.73
C ILE A 67 13.40 9.62 28.64
N GLN A 68 12.87 10.83 28.47
CA GLN A 68 13.41 11.79 27.52
C GLN A 68 14.81 12.29 27.90
N GLU A 69 15.07 12.55 29.18
CA GLU A 69 16.40 12.93 29.68
C GLU A 69 17.41 11.80 29.54
N ASP A 70 16.99 10.56 29.84
CA ASP A 70 17.80 9.38 29.64
C ASP A 70 18.10 9.16 28.16
N ALA A 71 17.13 9.33 27.28
CA ALA A 71 17.35 9.21 25.83
C ALA A 71 18.35 10.24 25.30
N LYS A 72 18.39 11.45 25.88
CA LYS A 72 19.38 12.47 25.54
C LYS A 72 20.79 12.13 26.06
N THR A 73 20.89 11.51 27.23
CA THR A 73 22.19 11.16 27.84
C THR A 73 22.78 9.86 27.29
N VAL A 74 21.95 8.84 27.10
CA VAL A 74 22.35 7.53 26.54
C VAL A 74 22.45 7.57 25.01
N GLY A 75 21.61 8.38 24.37
CA GLY A 75 21.43 8.37 22.93
C GLY A 75 20.48 7.26 22.46
N THR A 76 20.07 7.38 21.20
CA THR A 76 19.22 6.40 20.50
C THR A 76 20.01 5.68 19.43
N SER A 77 19.81 4.37 19.29
CA SER A 77 20.38 3.62 18.18
C SER A 77 19.63 4.08 16.93
N GLN A 78 20.17 5.07 16.22
CA GLN A 78 19.69 5.33 14.86
C GLN A 78 19.82 4.00 14.11
N ASN A 79 18.70 3.44 13.69
CA ASN A 79 18.74 2.37 12.70
C ASN A 79 19.45 2.99 11.49
N THR A 80 20.61 2.45 11.12
CA THR A 80 21.11 2.64 9.77
C THR A 80 19.95 2.25 8.84
N PRO A 81 19.47 3.17 7.98
CA PRO A 81 18.35 2.86 7.11
C PRO A 81 18.69 1.58 6.34
N LYS A 82 17.74 0.63 6.26
CA LYS A 82 17.82 -0.53 5.36
C LYS A 82 18.46 -0.05 4.06
N ASN A 83 19.62 -0.61 3.72
CA ASN A 83 20.48 -0.22 2.60
C ASN A 83 19.64 0.42 1.47
N LEU A 84 19.86 1.71 1.20
CA LEU A 84 19.08 2.50 0.23
C LEU A 84 18.98 1.80 -1.12
N GLU A 85 20.03 1.07 -1.53
CA GLU A 85 20.01 0.25 -2.75
C GLU A 85 18.95 -0.86 -2.71
N SER A 86 18.72 -1.49 -1.55
CA SER A 86 17.69 -2.52 -1.41
C SER A 86 16.28 -1.95 -1.59
N VAL A 87 16.04 -0.71 -1.13
CA VAL A 87 14.75 -0.03 -1.30
C VAL A 87 14.56 0.35 -2.77
N LEU A 88 15.57 0.92 -3.40
CA LEU A 88 15.55 1.28 -4.81
C LEU A 88 15.37 0.06 -5.72
N ASN A 89 16.04 -1.06 -5.42
CA ASN A 89 15.86 -2.31 -6.16
C ASN A 89 14.43 -2.85 -6.05
N ASN A 90 13.84 -2.82 -4.85
CA ASN A 90 12.45 -3.25 -4.68
C ASN A 90 11.46 -2.36 -5.43
N ILE A 91 11.70 -1.05 -5.48
CA ILE A 91 10.86 -0.11 -6.25
C ILE A 91 11.02 -0.40 -7.75
N SER A 92 12.25 -0.55 -8.23
CA SER A 92 12.56 -0.87 -9.64
C SER A 92 11.88 -2.17 -10.09
N GLU A 93 11.96 -3.22 -9.28
CA GLU A 93 11.30 -4.50 -9.57
C GLU A 93 9.77 -4.40 -9.61
N LYS A 94 9.16 -3.60 -8.73
CA LYS A 94 7.71 -3.36 -8.77
C LYS A 94 7.30 -2.62 -10.04
N VAL A 95 8.01 -1.55 -10.39
CA VAL A 95 7.72 -0.74 -11.58
C VAL A 95 7.86 -1.58 -12.85
N LYS A 96 8.89 -2.42 -12.96
CA LYS A 96 9.06 -3.33 -14.12
C LYS A 96 7.89 -4.30 -14.27
N LYS A 97 7.44 -4.91 -13.17
CA LYS A 97 6.31 -5.84 -13.19
C LYS A 97 5.00 -5.16 -13.57
N GLU A 98 4.78 -3.96 -13.06
CA GLU A 98 3.60 -3.16 -13.38
C GLU A 98 3.59 -2.72 -14.85
N ASN A 99 4.71 -2.22 -15.37
CA ASN A 99 4.85 -1.88 -16.79
C ASN A 99 4.59 -3.08 -17.71
N SER A 100 5.13 -4.26 -17.37
CA SER A 100 4.88 -5.48 -18.17
C SER A 100 3.40 -5.87 -18.19
N ARG A 101 2.67 -5.68 -17.08
CA ARG A 101 1.22 -5.92 -17.02
C ARG A 101 0.45 -4.90 -17.85
N LEU A 102 0.81 -3.62 -17.76
CA LEU A 102 0.17 -2.55 -18.52
C LEU A 102 0.36 -2.73 -20.03
N LEU A 103 1.57 -3.10 -20.48
CA LEU A 103 1.83 -3.39 -21.89
C LEU A 103 0.97 -4.54 -22.41
N LYS A 104 0.86 -5.64 -21.67
CA LYS A 104 -0.02 -6.77 -22.05
C LYS A 104 -1.48 -6.37 -22.12
N SER A 105 -1.95 -5.56 -21.16
CA SER A 105 -3.32 -5.06 -21.17
C SER A 105 -3.59 -4.14 -22.35
N LEU A 106 -2.61 -3.32 -22.73
CA LEU A 106 -2.70 -2.44 -23.89
C LEU A 106 -2.77 -3.25 -25.19
N GLU A 107 -1.89 -4.24 -25.37
CA GLU A 107 -1.92 -5.14 -26.53
C GLU A 107 -3.27 -5.86 -26.67
N GLN A 108 -3.83 -6.37 -25.57
CA GLN A 108 -5.15 -7.01 -25.57
C GLN A 108 -6.26 -6.05 -25.98
N ALA A 109 -6.28 -4.84 -25.41
CA ALA A 109 -7.29 -3.83 -25.76
C ALA A 109 -7.18 -3.40 -27.23
N THR A 110 -5.96 -3.26 -27.76
CA THR A 110 -5.74 -2.93 -29.17
C THR A 110 -6.25 -4.04 -30.09
N ALA A 111 -5.95 -5.31 -29.78
CA ALA A 111 -6.44 -6.44 -30.56
C ALA A 111 -7.98 -6.55 -30.55
N GLU A 112 -8.62 -6.25 -29.42
CA GLU A 112 -10.08 -6.21 -29.32
C GLU A 112 -10.69 -5.10 -30.18
N ILE A 113 -10.09 -3.90 -30.17
CA ILE A 113 -10.52 -2.79 -31.02
C ILE A 113 -10.42 -3.15 -32.51
N GLU A 114 -9.31 -3.78 -32.93
CA GLU A 114 -9.14 -4.21 -34.33
C GLU A 114 -10.20 -5.24 -34.74
N LYS A 115 -10.48 -6.21 -33.87
CA LYS A 115 -11.54 -7.20 -34.12
C LYS A 115 -12.92 -6.55 -34.26
N LEU A 116 -13.26 -5.62 -33.36
CA LEU A 116 -14.53 -4.91 -33.41
C LEU A 116 -14.64 -4.06 -34.68
N ARG A 117 -13.56 -3.40 -35.11
CA ARG A 117 -13.54 -2.64 -36.38
C ARG A 117 -13.83 -3.54 -37.59
N ALA A 118 -13.19 -4.71 -37.66
CA ALA A 118 -13.44 -5.67 -38.74
C ALA A 118 -14.90 -6.17 -38.75
N GLN A 119 -15.49 -6.40 -37.57
CA GLN A 119 -16.89 -6.79 -37.45
C GLN A 119 -17.85 -5.69 -37.91
N VAL A 120 -17.54 -4.42 -37.60
CA VAL A 120 -18.32 -3.27 -38.07
C VAL A 120 -18.28 -3.18 -39.59
N GLU A 121 -17.10 -3.28 -40.20
CA GLU A 121 -16.95 -3.25 -41.66
C GLU A 121 -17.74 -4.37 -42.35
N GLU A 122 -17.69 -5.59 -41.80
CA GLU A 122 -18.47 -6.72 -42.33
C GLU A 122 -19.99 -6.48 -42.22
N LEU A 123 -20.45 -5.93 -41.10
CA LEU A 123 -21.87 -5.61 -40.90
C LEU A 123 -22.34 -4.49 -41.82
N GLU A 124 -21.54 -3.44 -42.00
CA GLU A 124 -21.83 -2.34 -42.92
C GLU A 124 -21.96 -2.86 -44.36
N PHE A 125 -21.07 -3.76 -44.79
CA PHE A 125 -21.16 -4.40 -46.11
C PHE A 125 -22.45 -5.22 -46.26
N LYS A 126 -22.81 -6.03 -45.26
CA LYS A 126 -24.05 -6.83 -45.29
C LYS A 126 -25.30 -5.95 -45.37
N VAL A 127 -25.35 -4.87 -44.59
CA VAL A 127 -26.47 -3.92 -44.62
C VAL A 127 -26.59 -3.27 -45.99
N SER A 128 -25.47 -2.84 -46.58
CA SER A 128 -25.44 -2.25 -47.92
C SER A 128 -25.97 -3.23 -48.98
N ASN A 129 -25.55 -4.49 -48.96
CA ASN A 129 -26.04 -5.50 -49.90
C ASN A 129 -27.54 -5.77 -49.73
N ILE A 130 -28.03 -5.93 -48.50
CA ILE A 130 -29.46 -6.16 -48.24
C ILE A 130 -30.29 -4.98 -48.74
N GLN A 131 -29.81 -3.75 -48.53
CA GLN A 131 -30.49 -2.55 -49.03
C GLN A 131 -30.55 -2.56 -50.57
N GLN A 132 -29.45 -2.89 -51.23
CA GLN A 132 -29.40 -2.99 -52.70
C GLN A 132 -30.35 -4.08 -53.23
N GLU A 133 -30.32 -5.28 -52.65
CA GLU A 133 -31.23 -6.39 -53.02
C GLU A 133 -32.70 -6.00 -52.82
N SER A 134 -33.01 -5.29 -51.73
CA SER A 134 -34.35 -4.77 -51.46
C SER A 134 -34.78 -3.75 -52.51
N ASP A 135 -33.91 -2.81 -52.87
CA ASP A 135 -34.19 -1.76 -53.86
C ASP A 135 -34.37 -2.35 -55.27
N GLU A 136 -33.54 -3.33 -55.65
CA GLU A 136 -33.66 -4.09 -56.90
C GLU A 136 -34.99 -4.84 -56.96
N ARG A 137 -35.34 -5.56 -55.89
CA ARG A 137 -36.62 -6.26 -55.77
C ARG A 137 -37.80 -5.30 -55.88
N TYR A 138 -37.70 -4.11 -55.26
CA TYR A 138 -38.74 -3.08 -55.35
C TYR A 138 -38.91 -2.57 -56.79
N LYS A 139 -37.82 -2.33 -57.51
CA LYS A 139 -37.86 -1.95 -58.93
C LYS A 139 -38.50 -3.03 -59.80
N GLU A 140 -38.09 -4.29 -59.66
CA GLU A 140 -38.70 -5.40 -60.41
C GLU A 140 -40.20 -5.52 -60.17
N MET A 141 -40.65 -5.34 -58.92
CA MET A 141 -42.08 -5.37 -58.56
C MET A 141 -42.85 -4.18 -59.16
N SER A 142 -42.25 -2.98 -59.11
CA SER A 142 -42.79 -1.76 -59.75
C SER A 142 -42.96 -1.93 -61.25
N GLU A 143 -41.94 -2.47 -61.94
CA GLU A 143 -41.96 -2.68 -63.39
C GLU A 143 -42.97 -3.75 -63.82
N ASN A 144 -43.17 -4.78 -63.00
CA ASN A 144 -44.12 -5.87 -63.27
C ASN A 144 -45.57 -5.59 -62.80
N GLY A 145 -45.87 -4.37 -62.33
CA GLY A 145 -47.20 -3.95 -61.91
C GLY A 145 -47.74 -4.66 -60.66
N ARG A 146 -46.87 -5.29 -59.87
CA ARG A 146 -47.22 -5.99 -58.63
C ARG A 146 -46.91 -5.08 -57.44
N SER A 147 -47.92 -4.44 -56.85
CA SER A 147 -47.75 -3.65 -55.63
C SER A 147 -48.12 -4.46 -54.38
N PHE A 148 -47.39 -4.24 -53.28
CA PHE A 148 -47.82 -4.69 -51.95
C PHE A 148 -48.82 -3.68 -51.40
N SER A 149 -50.09 -4.09 -51.22
CA SER A 149 -50.97 -3.43 -50.25
C SER A 149 -50.52 -3.89 -48.87
N TYR A 150 -49.80 -3.05 -48.14
CA TYR A 150 -49.61 -3.28 -46.71
C TYR A 150 -51.00 -3.18 -46.07
N ALA A 151 -51.56 -4.33 -45.67
CA ALA A 151 -52.63 -4.34 -44.69
C ALA A 151 -51.96 -3.99 -43.36
N GLU A 152 -52.19 -2.76 -42.88
CA GLU A 152 -51.83 -2.38 -41.52
C GLU A 152 -52.52 -3.32 -40.52
N PRO A 153 -51.84 -3.78 -39.45
CA PRO A 153 -52.49 -4.44 -38.33
C PRO A 153 -53.34 -3.46 -37.50
#